data_AF-A0A920RMZ2-F1
#
_entry.id   AF-A0A920RMZ2-F1
#
_cell.length_a   1.000
_cell.length_b   1.000
_cell.length_c   1.000
_cell.angle_alpha   90.00
_cell.angle_beta   90.00
_cell.angle_gamma   90.00
#
_symmetry.space_group_name_H-M   'P 1'
#
loop_
_entity.id
_entity.type
_entity.pdbx_description
1 polymer ?
#
loop_
_entity_poly.entity_id
_entity_poly.type
_entity_poly.pdbx_seq_one_letter_code
_entity_poly.pdbx_strand_id
1 'polypeptide(L)'
;MINVAGEGFGPEPGEVIVHVNGLELPAEIYGWYDLGVHLKLPTLPVATETQAEIVVVRGDGAVSNPSGLMYLPKVRLRRRQHRPNDRQH
;
A
#
# COMPACT_ATOMS: atom_id res chain seq x y z
N MET A 1 -0.44 1.79 7.77
CA MET A 1 -0.80 0.37 7.93
C MET A 1 -2.27 0.23 7.63
N ILE A 2 -2.69 -0.93 7.12
CA ILE A 2 -4.08 -1.25 6.82
C ILE A 2 -4.39 -2.68 7.29
N ASN A 3 -5.68 -3.01 7.37
CA ASN A 3 -6.16 -4.38 7.54
C ASN A 3 -6.82 -4.83 6.23
N VAL A 4 -6.48 -6.03 5.77
CA VAL A 4 -7.24 -6.74 4.75
C VAL A 4 -8.17 -7.69 5.49
N ALA A 5 -9.48 -7.47 5.38
CA ALA A 5 -10.48 -8.37 5.96
C ALA A 5 -10.78 -9.52 5.00
N GLY A 6 -11.04 -10.71 5.55
CA GLY A 6 -11.39 -11.91 4.79
C GLY A 6 -11.81 -13.04 5.71
N GLU A 7 -11.85 -14.26 5.18
CA GLU A 7 -12.12 -15.48 5.95
C GLU A 7 -11.25 -16.61 5.44
N GLY A 8 -10.84 -17.51 6.33
CA GLY A 8 -10.10 -18.71 5.96
C GLY A 8 -8.69 -18.42 5.49
N PHE A 9 -8.03 -17.38 6.01
CA PHE A 9 -6.59 -17.18 5.80
C PHE A 9 -5.75 -18.24 6.53
N GLY A 10 -6.35 -18.96 7.49
CA GLY A 10 -5.70 -20.03 8.20
C GLY A 10 -4.70 -19.53 9.26
N PRO A 11 -4.15 -20.45 10.06
CA PRO A 11 -3.31 -20.10 11.19
C PRO A 11 -1.85 -19.80 10.81
N GLU A 12 -1.40 -20.28 9.65
CA GLU A 12 -0.02 -20.12 9.19
C GLU A 12 0.11 -18.91 8.27
N PRO A 13 1.05 -17.99 8.54
CA PRO A 13 1.31 -16.87 7.66
C PRO A 13 1.75 -17.32 6.27
N GLY A 14 1.16 -16.70 5.25
CA GLY A 14 1.67 -16.74 3.88
C GLY A 14 2.23 -15.38 3.46
N GLU A 15 1.85 -14.95 2.26
CA GLU A 15 2.31 -13.71 1.64
C GLU A 15 1.14 -12.80 1.27
N VAL A 16 1.40 -11.51 1.20
CA VAL A 16 0.48 -10.54 0.59
C VAL A 16 1.21 -9.81 -0.52
N ILE A 17 0.68 -9.92 -1.73
CA ILE A 17 1.29 -9.38 -2.95
C ILE A 17 0.46 -8.22 -3.46
N VAL A 18 1.14 -7.12 -3.78
CA VAL A 18 0.55 -5.94 -4.44
C VAL A 18 0.96 -5.96 -5.91
N HIS A 19 -0.03 -6.05 -6.79
CA HIS A 19 0.15 -5.93 -8.23
C HIS A 19 -0.07 -4.48 -8.66
N VAL A 20 0.93 -3.87 -9.29
CA VAL A 20 0.86 -2.48 -9.76
C VAL A 20 1.77 -2.29 -10.97
N ASN A 21 1.22 -1.80 -12.09
CA ASN A 21 1.94 -1.59 -13.36
C ASN A 21 2.74 -2.83 -13.83
N GLY A 22 2.20 -4.03 -13.64
CA GLY A 22 2.86 -5.29 -13.99
C GLY A 22 3.99 -5.73 -13.04
N LEU A 23 4.20 -5.00 -11.95
CA LEU A 23 5.11 -5.39 -10.87
C LEU A 23 4.36 -6.16 -9.79
N GLU A 24 5.04 -7.14 -9.19
CA GLU A 24 4.59 -7.85 -8.00
C GLU A 24 5.46 -7.42 -6.82
N LEU A 25 4.83 -6.83 -5.82
CA LEU A 25 5.55 -6.24 -4.69
C LEU A 25 5.03 -6.85 -3.39
N PRO A 26 5.90 -7.43 -2.56
CA PRO A 26 5.48 -7.96 -1.26
C PRO A 26 5.07 -6.81 -0.34
N ALA A 27 3.94 -6.97 0.34
CA ALA A 27 3.57 -6.15 1.49
C ALA A 27 4.19 -6.72 2.77
N GLU A 28 4.56 -5.83 3.68
CA GLU A 28 5.13 -6.23 4.97
C GLU A 28 3.99 -6.61 5.92
N ILE A 29 3.98 -7.86 6.38
CA ILE A 29 2.94 -8.40 7.27
C ILE A 29 3.34 -8.14 8.73
N TYR A 30 2.42 -7.57 9.49
CA TYR A 30 2.57 -7.27 10.93
C TYR A 30 1.69 -8.15 11.80
N GLY A 31 0.64 -8.74 11.23
CA GLY A 31 -0.24 -9.68 11.94
C GLY A 31 -1.02 -10.52 10.93
N TRP A 32 -1.17 -11.80 11.25
CA TRP A 32 -1.90 -12.77 10.45
C TRP A 32 -2.94 -13.46 11.32
N TYR A 33 -4.19 -13.41 10.88
CA TYR A 33 -5.33 -13.97 11.57
C TYR A 33 -6.25 -14.63 10.56
N ASP A 34 -7.03 -15.59 11.00
CA ASP A 34 -7.96 -16.31 10.11
C ASP A 34 -8.95 -15.38 9.38
N LEU A 35 -9.34 -14.28 10.04
CA LEU A 35 -10.30 -13.29 9.54
C LEU A 35 -9.66 -12.00 8.99
N GLY A 36 -8.33 -11.91 8.97
CA GLY A 36 -7.69 -10.69 8.50
C GLY A 36 -6.18 -10.68 8.57
N VAL A 37 -5.57 -9.81 7.75
CA VAL A 37 -4.12 -9.58 7.74
C VAL A 37 -3.84 -8.10 8.01
N HIS A 38 -3.04 -7.82 9.03
CA HIS A 38 -2.53 -6.49 9.32
C HIS A 38 -1.21 -6.27 8.60
N LEU A 39 -1.12 -5.25 7.77
CA LEU A 39 0.03 -5.06 6.88
C LEU A 39 0.38 -3.60 6.61
N LYS A 40 1.56 -3.43 6.04
CA LYS A 40 2.04 -2.16 5.47
C LYS A 40 2.30 -2.36 3.99
N LEU A 41 1.60 -1.55 3.19
CA LEU A 41 1.79 -1.52 1.74
C LEU A 41 3.20 -1.02 1.38
N PRO A 42 3.79 -1.52 0.28
CA PRO A 42 5.03 -0.98 -0.24
C PRO A 42 4.83 0.49 -0.62
N THR A 43 5.83 1.32 -0.31
CA THR A 43 5.78 2.76 -0.62
C THR A 43 6.30 2.97 -2.04
N LEU A 44 5.45 3.52 -2.90
CA LEU A 44 5.77 3.76 -4.30
C LEU A 44 5.64 5.26 -4.63
N PRO A 45 6.67 5.88 -5.21
CA PRO A 45 6.53 7.21 -5.76
C PRO A 45 5.70 7.12 -7.04
N VAL A 46 4.47 7.61 -6.99
CA VAL A 46 3.59 7.70 -8.17
C VAL A 46 3.41 9.17 -8.58
N ALA A 47 3.44 9.42 -9.89
CA ALA A 47 3.27 10.77 -10.44
C ALA A 47 1.79 11.17 -10.55
N THR A 48 0.92 10.19 -10.80
CA THR A 48 -0.54 10.31 -10.87
C THR A 48 -1.19 9.22 -10.03
N GLU A 49 -2.51 9.27 -9.88
CA GLU A 49 -3.27 8.15 -9.33
C GLU A 49 -2.93 6.88 -10.11
N THR A 50 -2.60 5.80 -9.41
CA THR A 50 -2.15 4.54 -10.00
C THR A 50 -2.92 3.40 -9.37
N GLN A 51 -3.71 2.69 -10.19
CA GLN A 51 -4.47 1.53 -9.77
C GLN A 51 -3.54 0.38 -9.39
N ALA A 52 -3.87 -0.32 -8.31
CA ALA A 52 -3.22 -1.52 -7.88
C ALA A 52 -4.24 -2.54 -7.38
N GLU A 53 -3.79 -3.78 -7.22
CA GLU A 53 -4.56 -4.86 -6.62
C GLU A 53 -3.73 -5.53 -5.54
N ILE A 54 -4.42 -6.06 -4.53
CA ILE A 54 -3.81 -6.87 -3.49
C ILE A 54 -4.37 -8.28 -3.54
N VAL A 55 -3.50 -9.25 -3.36
CA VAL A 55 -3.83 -10.68 -3.32
C VAL A 55 -3.16 -11.27 -2.08
N VAL A 56 -3.91 -12.11 -1.35
CA VAL A 56 -3.38 -12.89 -0.24
C VAL A 56 -3.08 -14.30 -0.73
N VAL A 57 -1.85 -14.76 -0.51
CA VAL A 57 -1.42 -16.13 -0.76
C VAL A 57 -1.22 -16.79 0.60
N ARG A 58 -1.96 -17.85 0.88
CA ARG A 58 -1.86 -18.61 2.14
C ARG A 58 -0.60 -19.47 2.18
N GLY A 59 -0.22 -19.93 3.37
CA GLY A 59 0.93 -20.84 3.55
C GLY A 59 0.79 -22.18 2.80
N ASP A 60 -0.44 -22.61 2.49
CA ASP A 60 -0.74 -23.79 1.68
C ASP A 60 -0.84 -23.50 0.17
N GLY A 61 -0.54 -22.27 -0.25
CA GLY A 61 -0.54 -21.84 -1.65
C GLY A 61 -1.92 -21.48 -2.21
N ALA A 62 -2.99 -21.55 -1.42
CA ALA A 62 -4.30 -21.05 -1.86
C ALA A 62 -4.28 -19.51 -1.99
N VAL A 63 -4.94 -19.00 -3.03
CA VAL A 63 -4.88 -17.59 -3.44
C VAL A 63 -6.27 -16.95 -3.32
N SER A 64 -6.35 -15.78 -2.72
CA SER A 64 -7.60 -15.00 -2.65
C SER A 64 -8.00 -14.43 -4.01
N ASN A 65 -9.23 -13.94 -4.12
CA ASN A 65 -9.55 -13.01 -5.19
C ASN A 65 -8.76 -11.69 -5.02
N PRO A 66 -8.43 -10.99 -6.12
CA PRO A 66 -7.84 -9.66 -6.04
C PRO A 66 -8.79 -8.65 -5.40
N SER A 67 -8.22 -7.70 -4.65
CA SER A 67 -8.94 -6.54 -4.11
C SER A 67 -8.27 -5.24 -4.56
N GLY A 68 -9.05 -4.30 -5.09
CA GLY A 68 -8.52 -3.05 -5.65
C GLY A 68 -8.06 -2.05 -4.58
N LEU A 69 -6.98 -1.31 -4.87
CA LEU A 69 -6.55 -0.14 -4.11
C LEU A 69 -5.92 0.90 -5.05
N MET A 70 -5.79 2.14 -4.56
CA MET A 70 -5.24 3.25 -5.34
C MET A 70 -4.00 3.83 -4.65
N TYR A 71 -2.91 3.94 -5.40
CA TYR A 71 -1.77 4.76 -5.00
C TYR A 71 -2.00 6.22 -5.43
N LEU A 72 -1.84 7.15 -4.49
CA LEU A 72 -1.96 8.58 -4.74
C LEU A 72 -0.59 9.27 -4.67
N PRO A 73 -0.33 10.28 -5.52
CA PRO A 73 0.87 11.08 -5.43
C PRO A 73 0.98 11.75 -4.07
N LYS A 74 2.18 11.72 -3.48
CA LYS A 74 2.45 12.49 -2.27
C LYS A 74 2.51 13.98 -2.63
N VAL A 75 1.42 14.71 -2.41
CA VAL A 75 1.37 16.16 -2.64
C VAL A 75 2.42 16.83 -1.77
N ARG A 76 3.48 17.34 -2.39
CA ARG A 76 4.48 18.16 -1.71
C ARG A 76 3.91 19.57 -1.60
N LEU A 77 3.29 19.89 -0.47
CA LEU A 77 2.93 21.28 -0.15
C LEU A 77 4.20 22.14 -0.21
N ARG A 78 4.36 22.90 -1.30
CA ARG A 78 5.40 23.94 -1.35
C ARG A 78 4.98 25.03 -0.38
N ARG A 79 5.61 25.09 0.80
CA ARG A 79 5.54 26.28 1.64
C ARG A 79 6.00 27.46 0.78
N ARG A 80 5.11 28.42 0.51
CA ARG A 80 5.49 29.70 -0.08
C ARG A 80 6.54 30.30 0.84
N GLN A 81 7.79 30.36 0.40
CA GLN A 81 8.79 31.21 1.05
C GLN A 81 8.31 32.65 0.85
N HIS A 82 7.83 33.26 1.92
CA HIS A 82 7.62 34.70 1.99
C HIS A 82 9.00 35.34 1.95
N ARG A 83 9.41 35.92 0.81
CA ARG A 83 10.57 36.81 0.78
C ARG A 83 10.13 38.12 1.42
N PRO A 84 10.71 38.58 2.54
CA PRO A 84 10.52 39.95 2.96
C PRO A 84 11.13 40.84 1.87
N ASN A 85 10.37 41.85 1.48
CA ASN A 85 10.70 42.77 0.42
C ASN A 85 11.93 43.59 0.83
N ASP A 86 13.01 43.48 0.06
CA ASP A 86 14.08 44.49 0.06
C ASP A 86 13.46 45.82 -0.37
N ARG A 87 13.19 46.70 0.60
CA ARG A 87 13.07 48.14 0.32
C ARG A 87 14.33 48.80 0.85
N GLN A 88 15.25 49.01 -0.08
CA GLN A 88 16.21 50.11 -0.02
C GLN A 88 15.46 51.44 -0.18
N HIS A 89 16.05 52.47 0.42
CA HIS A 89 15.76 53.91 0.38
C HIS A 89 14.80 54.45 1.44
#